data_AF-U2LT16-F1
#
_entry.id   AF-U2LT16-F1
#
_cell.length_a   1.000
_cell.length_b   1.000
_cell.length_c   1.000
_cell.angle_alpha   90.00
_cell.angle_beta   90.00
_cell.angle_gamma   90.00
#
_symmetry.space_group_name_H-M   'P 1'
#
loop_
_entity.id
_entity.type
_entity.pdbx_description
1 polymer ?
#
loop_
_entity_poly.entity_id
_entity_poly.type
_entity_poly.pdbx_seq_one_letter_code
_entity_poly.pdbx_strand_id
1 'polypeptide(L)'
;VASGTTPAEQYTRATVNNNMNDVRVHYYVDNVCAWQNLPHSLSGWHAADGSGNGNRRTIAIECIMSSAYNSTDKKSEDNAAKLAAALLKQYGLDINHLYTHTH
;
A
#
# COMPACT_ATOMS: atom_id res chain seq x y z
N VAL A 1 -2.09 -12.35 13.42
CA VAL A 1 -2.13 -10.95 13.89
C VAL A 1 -2.05 -10.92 15.41
N ALA A 2 -1.15 -10.12 15.99
CA ALA A 2 -1.11 -9.92 17.44
C ALA A 2 -2.47 -9.37 17.92
N SER A 3 -2.95 -9.85 19.07
CA SER A 3 -4.25 -9.42 19.61
C SER A 3 -4.32 -7.90 19.77
N GLY A 4 -5.45 -7.31 19.37
CA GLY A 4 -5.69 -5.86 19.47
C GLY A 4 -5.03 -4.99 18.38
N THR A 5 -4.42 -5.59 17.36
CA THR A 5 -3.81 -4.84 16.23
C THR A 5 -4.35 -5.33 14.89
N THR A 6 -4.38 -4.46 13.89
CA THR A 6 -4.80 -4.84 12.54
C THR A 6 -3.62 -5.39 11.72
N PRO A 7 -3.88 -6.09 10.59
CA PRO A 7 -2.82 -6.42 9.65
C PRO A 7 -2.02 -5.21 9.14
N ALA A 8 -2.70 -4.12 8.76
CA ALA A 8 -2.04 -2.90 8.25
C ALA A 8 -1.07 -2.29 9.27
N GLU A 9 -1.48 -2.27 10.54
CA GLU A 9 -0.62 -1.84 11.64
C GLU A 9 0.62 -2.73 11.79
N GLN A 10 0.43 -4.06 11.70
CA GLN A 10 1.53 -5.01 11.88
C GLN A 10 2.56 -4.96 10.76
N TYR A 11 2.12 -4.83 9.50
CA TYR A 11 3.06 -4.64 8.39
C TYR A 11 3.81 -3.31 8.48
N THR A 12 3.16 -2.26 8.95
CA THR A 12 3.82 -0.98 9.23
C THR A 12 4.87 -1.16 10.33
N ARG A 13 4.53 -1.78 11.45
CA ARG A 13 5.50 -2.09 12.53
C ARG A 13 6.63 -2.98 12.06
N ALA A 14 6.37 -4.00 11.25
CA ALA A 14 7.39 -4.86 10.67
C ALA A 14 8.36 -4.06 9.78
N THR A 15 7.83 -3.11 8.99
CA THR A 15 8.65 -2.25 8.14
C THR A 15 9.54 -1.31 8.97
N VAL A 16 8.98 -0.66 9.99
CA VAL A 16 9.71 0.26 10.88
C VAL A 16 10.75 -0.48 11.72
N ASN A 17 10.47 -1.70 12.15
CA ASN A 17 11.40 -2.54 12.92
C ASN A 17 12.41 -3.30 12.05
N ASN A 18 12.53 -2.93 10.77
CA ASN A 18 13.49 -3.49 9.82
C ASN A 18 13.33 -5.00 9.53
N ASN A 19 12.11 -5.52 9.68
CA ASN A 19 11.77 -6.93 9.41
C ASN A 19 11.31 -7.18 7.96
N MET A 20 11.27 -6.13 7.13
CA MET A 20 10.81 -6.20 5.72
C MET A 20 11.97 -6.07 4.71
N ASN A 21 13.23 -6.26 5.13
CA ASN A 21 14.43 -6.00 4.32
C ASN A 21 14.36 -4.61 3.69
N ASP A 22 14.50 -4.51 2.35
CA ASP A 22 14.42 -3.26 1.61
C ASP A 22 13.00 -2.89 1.16
N VAL A 23 12.01 -3.77 1.32
CA VAL A 23 10.65 -3.54 0.81
C VAL A 23 10.00 -2.35 1.53
N ARG A 24 9.60 -1.33 0.78
CA ARG A 24 8.95 -0.12 1.32
C ARG A 24 7.79 0.32 0.43
N VAL A 25 6.60 0.33 1.01
CA VAL A 25 5.37 0.92 0.44
C VAL A 25 4.92 2.11 1.28
N HIS A 26 4.09 2.99 0.71
CA HIS A 26 3.57 4.17 1.41
C HIS A 26 2.41 3.81 2.33
N TYR A 27 1.57 2.88 1.90
CA TYR A 27 0.41 2.44 2.68
C TYR A 27 0.29 0.93 2.74
N TYR A 28 -0.08 0.43 3.92
CA TYR A 28 -0.71 -0.87 4.06
C TYR A 28 -2.18 -0.67 4.36
N VAL A 29 -3.07 -1.39 3.68
CA VAL A 29 -4.52 -1.25 3.80
C VAL A 29 -5.14 -2.61 4.07
N ASP A 30 -6.00 -2.67 5.08
CA ASP A 30 -6.80 -3.86 5.39
C ASP A 30 -8.31 -3.51 5.42
N ASN A 31 -9.12 -4.47 5.84
CA ASN A 31 -10.57 -4.36 5.89
C ASN A 31 -11.09 -3.37 6.96
N VAL A 32 -10.22 -2.83 7.81
CA VAL A 32 -10.55 -1.91 8.91
C VAL A 32 -9.99 -0.52 8.63
N CYS A 33 -8.73 -0.42 8.21
CA CYS A 33 -8.03 0.86 8.09
C CYS A 33 -6.90 0.87 7.04
N ALA A 34 -6.33 2.06 6.85
CA ALA A 34 -5.09 2.26 6.12
C ALA A 34 -4.05 2.87 7.05
N TRP A 35 -2.84 2.31 7.07
CA TRP A 35 -1.70 2.84 7.81
C TRP A 35 -0.68 3.43 6.85
N GLN A 36 -0.30 4.69 7.08
CA GLN A 36 0.80 5.32 6.34
C GLN A 36 2.14 4.91 6.95
N ASN A 37 2.96 4.26 6.14
CA ASN A 37 4.27 3.76 6.52
C ASN A 37 5.42 4.63 5.98
N LEU A 38 5.23 5.29 4.83
CA LEU A 38 6.26 6.14 4.21
C LEU A 38 5.65 7.49 3.77
N PRO A 39 6.30 8.63 4.05
CA PRO A 39 5.91 9.94 3.51
C PRO A 39 5.94 9.97 1.98
N HIS A 40 5.00 10.71 1.36
CA HIS A 40 4.90 10.79 -0.12
C HIS A 40 6.11 11.47 -0.79
N SER A 41 6.89 12.22 -0.03
CA SER A 41 8.13 12.85 -0.51
C SER A 41 9.32 11.89 -0.61
N LEU A 42 9.17 10.64 -0.16
CA LEU A 42 10.22 9.61 -0.21
C LEU A 42 9.84 8.51 -1.21
N SER A 43 10.85 8.02 -1.93
CA SER A 43 10.70 6.85 -2.82
C SER A 43 10.59 5.56 -2.01
N GLY A 44 9.76 4.64 -2.50
CA GLY A 44 9.67 3.28 -1.98
C GLY A 44 10.56 2.29 -2.73
N TRP A 45 10.46 1.02 -2.34
CA TRP A 45 11.07 -0.11 -3.04
C TRP A 45 10.04 -1.24 -3.09
N HIS A 46 9.23 -1.21 -4.15
CA HIS A 46 8.02 -2.03 -4.28
C HIS A 46 7.77 -2.49 -5.73
N ALA A 47 8.25 -1.75 -6.73
CA ALA A 47 7.93 -1.99 -8.14
C ALA A 47 8.89 -2.94 -8.87
N ALA A 48 9.99 -3.37 -8.23
CA ALA A 48 11.02 -4.23 -8.81
C ALA A 48 11.67 -3.68 -10.11
N ASP A 49 11.57 -2.36 -10.35
CA ASP A 49 12.08 -1.70 -11.55
C ASP A 49 13.39 -0.92 -11.30
N GLY A 50 14.10 -1.25 -10.21
CA GLY A 50 15.34 -0.58 -9.84
C GLY A 50 15.11 0.92 -9.60
N SER A 51 15.77 1.77 -10.39
CA SER A 51 15.57 3.23 -10.35
C SER A 51 14.50 3.73 -11.34
N GLY A 52 13.63 2.85 -11.83
CA GLY A 52 12.52 3.19 -12.70
C GLY A 52 11.41 4.00 -12.01
N ASN A 53 10.42 4.42 -12.81
CA ASN A 53 9.37 5.32 -12.34
C ASN A 53 8.44 4.68 -11.30
N GLY A 54 8.29 3.35 -11.30
CA GLY A 54 7.51 2.63 -10.30
C GLY A 54 8.03 2.93 -8.91
N ASN A 55 9.29 2.61 -8.61
CA ASN A 55 9.88 2.91 -7.31
C ASN A 55 10.06 4.41 -7.03
N ARG A 56 10.35 5.22 -8.06
CA ARG A 56 10.82 6.60 -7.87
C ARG A 56 9.74 7.67 -7.91
N ARG A 57 8.60 7.40 -8.56
CA ARG A 57 7.59 8.43 -8.90
C ARG A 57 6.16 8.00 -8.62
N THR A 58 5.94 6.94 -7.85
CA THR A 58 4.59 6.51 -7.46
C THR A 58 4.43 6.47 -5.94
N ILE A 59 3.17 6.50 -5.51
CA ILE A 59 2.75 6.19 -4.15
C ILE A 59 2.22 4.76 -4.16
N ALA A 60 2.83 3.86 -3.39
CA ALA A 60 2.46 2.46 -3.33
C ALA A 60 1.44 2.18 -2.23
N ILE A 61 0.40 1.44 -2.59
CA ILE A 61 -0.67 0.99 -1.69
C ILE A 61 -0.67 -0.54 -1.71
N GLU A 62 -0.30 -1.16 -0.60
CA GLU A 62 -0.39 -2.60 -0.41
C GLU A 62 -1.76 -2.96 0.16
N CYS A 63 -2.58 -3.67 -0.62
CA CYS A 63 -3.86 -4.20 -0.17
C CYS A 63 -3.64 -5.57 0.49
N ILE A 64 -3.87 -5.65 1.80
CA ILE A 64 -3.69 -6.89 2.56
C ILE A 64 -4.87 -7.82 2.31
N MET A 65 -4.56 -8.94 1.66
CA MET A 65 -5.50 -9.99 1.32
C MET A 65 -4.97 -11.36 1.71
N SER A 66 -5.88 -12.29 1.93
CA SER A 66 -5.60 -13.71 2.05
C SER A 66 -5.64 -14.42 0.70
N SER A 67 -5.02 -15.59 0.59
CA SER A 67 -5.11 -16.44 -0.60
C SER A 67 -6.51 -17.00 -0.85
N ALA A 68 -7.42 -16.91 0.14
CA ALA A 68 -8.78 -17.43 0.03
C ALA A 68 -9.74 -16.46 -0.69
N TYR A 69 -9.37 -15.17 -0.82
CA TYR A 69 -10.16 -14.12 -1.47
C TYR A 69 -11.64 -14.09 -1.01
N ASN A 70 -11.84 -13.79 0.28
CA ASN A 70 -13.14 -13.80 0.95
C ASN A 70 -13.72 -12.38 1.12
N SER A 71 -14.82 -12.27 1.89
CA SER A 71 -15.49 -10.98 2.13
C SER A 71 -14.62 -9.95 2.86
N THR A 72 -13.66 -10.39 3.67
CA THR A 72 -12.68 -9.52 4.32
C THR A 72 -11.73 -8.93 3.27
N ASP A 73 -11.26 -9.75 2.34
CA ASP A 73 -10.33 -9.34 1.28
C ASP A 73 -10.97 -8.31 0.35
N LYS A 74 -12.22 -8.55 -0.07
CA LYS A 74 -13.00 -7.57 -0.84
C LYS A 74 -13.18 -6.24 -0.12
N LYS A 75 -13.32 -6.26 1.20
CA LYS A 75 -13.41 -5.02 2.00
C LYS A 75 -12.05 -4.32 2.08
N SER A 76 -10.94 -5.05 2.13
CA SER A 76 -9.59 -4.47 1.98
C SER A 76 -9.44 -3.79 0.62
N GLU A 77 -9.89 -4.43 -0.47
CA GLU A 77 -9.87 -3.85 -1.82
C GLU A 77 -10.72 -2.58 -1.91
N ASP A 78 -11.94 -2.59 -1.37
CA ASP A 78 -12.80 -1.39 -1.33
C ASP A 78 -12.11 -0.23 -0.59
N ASN A 79 -11.40 -0.51 0.51
CA ASN A 79 -10.65 0.48 1.25
C ASN A 79 -9.43 0.98 0.47
N ALA A 80 -8.70 0.08 -0.19
CA ALA A 80 -7.56 0.44 -1.04
C ALA A 80 -7.99 1.30 -2.23
N ALA A 81 -9.12 0.98 -2.87
CA ALA A 81 -9.71 1.75 -3.96
C ALA A 81 -10.15 3.15 -3.50
N LYS A 82 -10.75 3.28 -2.31
CA LYS A 82 -11.08 4.59 -1.71
C LYS A 82 -9.83 5.43 -1.46
N LEU A 83 -8.78 4.83 -0.93
CA LEU A 83 -7.51 5.51 -0.69
C LEU A 83 -6.86 5.95 -2.02
N ALA A 84 -6.82 5.07 -3.02
CA ALA A 84 -6.30 5.40 -4.35
C ALA A 84 -7.07 6.58 -4.96
N ALA A 85 -8.41 6.55 -4.92
CA ALA A 85 -9.24 7.66 -5.40
C ALA A 85 -9.00 8.97 -4.63
N ALA A 86 -8.81 8.89 -3.32
CA ALA A 86 -8.48 10.06 -2.50
C ALA A 86 -7.12 10.66 -2.87
N LEU A 87 -6.10 9.83 -3.10
CA LEU A 87 -4.77 10.27 -3.53
C LEU A 87 -4.80 10.87 -4.94
N LEU A 88 -5.48 10.23 -5.90
CA LEU A 88 -5.66 10.79 -7.24
C LEU A 88 -6.30 12.18 -7.16
N LYS A 89 -7.39 12.32 -6.39
CA LYS A 89 -8.05 13.61 -6.17
C LYS A 89 -7.13 14.63 -5.49
N GLN A 90 -6.38 14.23 -4.46
CA GLN A 90 -5.48 15.11 -3.73
C GLN A 90 -4.38 15.71 -4.63
N TYR A 91 -3.90 14.93 -5.60
CA TYR A 91 -2.82 15.33 -6.50
C TYR A 91 -3.29 15.82 -7.88
N GLY A 92 -4.61 15.89 -8.11
CA GLY A 92 -5.17 16.33 -9.40
C GLY A 92 -4.89 15.36 -10.55
N LEU A 93 -4.77 14.06 -10.24
CA LEU A 93 -4.50 13.00 -11.20
C LEU A 93 -5.79 12.28 -11.61
N ASP A 94 -5.81 11.76 -12.84
CA ASP A 94 -6.89 10.92 -13.35
C ASP A 94 -6.57 9.42 -13.21
N ILE A 95 -7.48 8.57 -13.67
CA ILE A 95 -7.32 7.11 -13.60
C ILE A 95 -6.13 6.58 -14.41
N ASN A 96 -5.61 7.33 -15.39
CA ASN A 96 -4.45 6.92 -16.18
C ASN A 96 -3.15 6.95 -15.36
N HIS A 97 -3.20 7.50 -14.15
CA HIS A 97 -2.10 7.52 -13.19
C HIS A 97 -2.26 6.47 -12.07
N LEU A 98 -3.20 5.53 -12.23
CA LEU A 98 -3.35 4.36 -11.37
C LEU A 98 -2.80 3.14 -12.09
N TYR A 99 -1.85 2.45 -11.44
CA TYR A 99 -1.13 1.33 -12.03
C TYR A 99 -1.19 0.11 -11.11
N THR A 100 -1.14 -1.08 -11.70
CA THR A 100 -0.82 -2.32 -10.97
C THR A 100 0.68 -2.55 -10.94
N HIS A 101 1.17 -3.33 -9.98
CA HIS A 101 2.61 -3.63 -9.88
C HIS A 101 3.12 -4.37 -11.12
N THR A 102 2.42 -5.41 -11.57
CA THR A 102 2.69 -6.00 -12.88
C THR A 102 2.11 -5.12 -13.97
N HIS A 103 3.00 -4.63 -14.84
CA HIS A 103 2.71 -4.22 -16.20
C HIS A 103 2.94 -5.38 -17.15
#